data_AF-A0A947WSJ9-F1
#
_entry.id   AF-A0A947WSJ9-F1
#
_cell.length_a   1.000
_cell.length_b   1.000
_cell.length_c   1.000
_cell.angle_alpha   90.00
_cell.angle_beta   90.00
_cell.angle_gamma   90.00
#
_symmetry.space_group_name_H-M   'P 1'
#
loop_
_entity.id
_entity.type
_entity.pdbx_description
1 polymer ?
#
loop_
_entity_poly.entity_id
_entity_poly.type
_entity_poly.pdbx_seq_one_letter_code
_entity_poly.pdbx_strand_id
1 'polypeptide(L)'
;MSIQNKKTLINFKKAQGSILKIIKMIEEKEYCIDVMQQNLAVIGLLKSAHQMLMENHLDNCFKKAMSTTNEKRKQEMIKEILQVTKLSNK
;
A
#
# COMPACT_ATOMS: atom_id res chain seq x y z
N MET A 1 4.50 -4.06 16.68
CA MET A 1 4.72 -3.14 15.54
C MET A 1 3.46 -2.30 15.38
N SER A 2 3.45 -1.03 15.78
CA SER A 2 2.29 -0.15 15.58
C SER A 2 2.49 0.62 14.28
N ILE A 3 1.67 0.34 13.27
CA ILE A 3 1.57 1.19 12.09
C ILE A 3 0.86 2.46 12.56
N GLN A 4 1.58 3.43 13.12
CA GLN A 4 1.04 4.74 13.46
C GLN A 4 1.09 5.69 12.25
N ASN A 5 0.54 5.25 11.11
CA ASN A 5 0.43 6.12 9.94
C ASN A 5 -1.03 6.45 9.66
N LYS A 6 -1.52 7.52 10.31
CA LYS A 6 -2.88 8.05 10.12
C LYS A 6 -3.18 8.34 8.65
N LYS A 7 -2.18 8.81 7.86
CA LYS A 7 -2.36 9.11 6.43
C LYS A 7 -2.56 7.83 5.61
N THR A 8 -1.76 6.80 5.84
CA THR A 8 -1.95 5.48 5.22
C THR A 8 -3.35 4.92 5.53
N LEU A 9 -3.78 4.99 6.79
CA LEU A 9 -5.11 4.53 7.19
C LEU A 9 -6.22 5.30 6.48
N ILE A 10 -6.09 6.62 6.34
CA ILE A 10 -7.03 7.46 5.59
C ILE A 10 -7.12 6.99 4.13
N ASN A 11 -5.99 6.71 3.47
CA ASN A 11 -6.01 6.24 2.09
C ASN A 11 -6.71 4.88 1.96
N PHE A 12 -6.49 3.94 2.88
CA PHE A 12 -7.20 2.67 2.86
C PHE A 12 -8.71 2.83 3.10
N LYS A 13 -9.13 3.71 4.02
CA LYS A 13 -10.55 4.02 4.23
C LYS A 13 -11.19 4.66 3.00
N LYS A 14 -10.47 5.55 2.31
CA LYS A 14 -10.93 6.12 1.02
C LYS A 14 -11.08 5.04 -0.04
N ALA A 15 -10.07 4.17 -0.19
CA ALA A 15 -10.12 3.07 -1.14
C ALA A 15 -11.31 2.12 -0.85
N GLN A 16 -11.56 1.80 0.43
CA GLN A 16 -12.73 1.02 0.84
C GLN A 16 -14.05 1.67 0.40
N GLY A 17 -14.23 2.97 0.68
CA GLY A 17 -15.45 3.69 0.27
C GLY A 17 -15.62 3.74 -1.24
N SER A 18 -14.53 3.94 -1.98
CA SER A 18 -14.53 3.93 -3.45
C SER A 18 -14.86 2.55 -4.03
N ILE A 19 -14.39 1.45 -3.41
CA ILE A 19 -14.76 0.09 -3.81
C ILE A 19 -16.26 -0.15 -3.60
N LEU A 20 -16.80 0.26 -2.45
CA LEU A 20 -18.24 0.15 -2.19
C LEU A 20 -19.06 0.92 -3.23
N LYS A 21 -18.59 2.11 -3.64
CA LYS A 21 -19.21 2.86 -4.72
C LYS A 21 -19.16 2.09 -6.05
N ILE A 22 -18.01 1.54 -6.44
CA ILE A 22 -17.87 0.75 -7.67
C ILE A 22 -18.83 -0.44 -7.70
N ILE A 23 -18.97 -1.16 -6.58
CA ILE A 23 -19.92 -2.28 -6.47
C ILE A 23 -21.34 -1.79 -6.76
N LYS A 24 -21.75 -0.69 -6.14
CA LYS A 24 -23.06 -0.08 -6.38
C LYS A 24 -23.26 0.35 -7.84
N MET A 25 -22.25 0.97 -8.46
CA MET A 25 -22.31 1.36 -9.87
C MET A 25 -22.56 0.16 -10.79
N ILE A 26 -21.96 -0.99 -10.48
CA ILE A 26 -22.16 -2.23 -11.23
C ILE A 26 -23.57 -2.78 -11.01
N GLU A 27 -24.05 -2.80 -9.76
CA GLU A 27 -25.41 -3.23 -9.42
C GLU A 27 -26.48 -2.36 -10.11
N GLU A 28 -26.22 -1.07 -10.24
CA GLU A 28 -27.08 -0.08 -10.90
C GLU A 28 -26.89 -0.04 -12.43
N LYS A 29 -26.01 -0.88 -12.99
CA LYS A 29 -25.70 -0.97 -14.43
C LYS A 29 -25.24 0.37 -15.03
N GLU A 30 -24.44 1.12 -14.28
CA GLU A 30 -23.83 2.37 -14.76
C GLU A 30 -22.86 2.13 -15.93
N TYR A 31 -22.50 3.23 -16.62
CA TYR A 31 -21.67 3.18 -17.81
C TYR A 31 -20.27 2.64 -17.51
N CYS A 32 -19.82 1.66 -18.30
CA CYS A 32 -18.58 0.93 -18.06
C CYS A 32 -17.35 1.83 -17.96
N ILE A 33 -17.27 2.92 -18.72
CA ILE A 33 -16.13 3.83 -18.68
C ILE A 33 -16.03 4.53 -17.32
N ASP A 34 -17.15 4.90 -16.71
CA ASP A 34 -17.16 5.56 -15.41
C ASP A 34 -16.69 4.60 -14.32
N VAL A 35 -17.15 3.34 -14.38
CA VAL A 35 -16.69 2.26 -13.48
C VAL A 35 -15.18 2.05 -13.64
N MET A 36 -14.67 2.01 -14.87
CA MET A 36 -13.23 1.86 -15.14
C MET A 36 -12.42 3.03 -14.57
N GLN A 37 -12.90 4.27 -14.72
CA GLN A 37 -12.25 5.45 -14.15
C GLN A 37 -12.22 5.39 -12.62
N GLN A 38 -13.33 5.02 -11.97
CA GLN A 38 -13.36 4.85 -10.52
C GLN A 38 -12.41 3.75 -10.05
N ASN A 39 -12.33 2.63 -10.78
CA ASN A 39 -11.39 1.54 -10.48
C ASN A 39 -9.93 2.03 -10.54
N LEU A 40 -9.56 2.79 -11.57
CA LEU A 40 -8.21 3.37 -11.67
C LEU A 40 -7.91 4.34 -10.51
N ALA A 41 -8.90 5.10 -10.05
CA ALA A 41 -8.74 5.96 -8.87
C ALA A 41 -8.46 5.14 -7.60
N VAL A 42 -9.15 4.01 -7.40
CA VAL A 42 -8.89 3.08 -6.29
C VAL A 42 -7.47 2.52 -6.35
N ILE A 43 -7.04 2.07 -7.53
CA ILE A 43 -5.67 1.56 -7.73
C ILE A 43 -4.64 2.65 -7.35
N GLY A 44 -4.87 3.90 -7.74
CA GLY A 44 -4.04 5.04 -7.36
C GLY A 44 -3.96 5.25 -5.84
N LEU A 45 -5.09 5.17 -5.13
CA LEU A 45 -5.14 5.28 -3.66
C LEU A 45 -4.35 4.15 -2.99
N LEU A 46 -4.48 2.91 -3.47
CA LEU A 46 -3.78 1.75 -2.93
C LEU A 46 -2.26 1.84 -3.18
N LYS A 47 -1.84 2.27 -4.38
CA LYS A 47 -0.42 2.53 -4.68
C LYS A 47 0.16 3.60 -3.77
N SER A 48 -0.57 4.71 -3.56
CA SER A 48 -0.16 5.77 -2.65
C SER A 48 -0.04 5.29 -1.21
N ALA A 49 -1.01 4.51 -0.71
CA ALA A 49 -0.96 3.92 0.62
C ALA A 49 0.25 2.97 0.79
N HIS A 50 0.55 2.16 -0.22
CA HIS A 50 1.70 1.26 -0.22
C HIS A 50 3.02 2.03 -0.16
N GLN A 51 3.17 3.08 -0.96
CA GLN A 51 4.37 3.93 -0.93
C GLN A 51 4.60 4.54 0.46
N MET A 52 3.55 5.05 1.10
CA MET A 52 3.64 5.59 2.47
C MET A 52 4.02 4.51 3.50
N LEU A 53 3.55 3.27 3.33
CA LEU A 53 3.97 2.15 4.19
C LEU A 53 5.45 1.82 4.01
N MET A 54 5.91 1.76 2.77
CA MET A 54 7.31 1.48 2.44
C MET A 54 8.24 2.56 3.01
N GLU A 55 7.95 3.83 2.76
CA GLU A 55 8.71 4.97 3.30
C GLU A 55 8.81 4.90 4.83
N ASN A 56 7.67 4.72 5.51
CA ASN A 56 7.66 4.61 6.96
C ASN A 56 8.41 3.37 7.48
N HIS A 57 8.38 2.25 6.76
CA HIS A 57 9.16 1.07 7.10
C HIS A 57 10.66 1.32 6.97
N LEU A 58 11.08 1.99 5.88
CA LEU A 58 12.46 2.36 5.61
C LEU A 58 13.01 3.30 6.70
N ASP A 59 12.25 4.31 7.10
CA ASP A 59 12.67 5.29 8.10
C ASP A 59 12.76 4.74 9.53
N ASN A 60 12.01 3.67 9.82
CA ASN A 60 11.91 3.11 11.17
C ASN A 60 12.56 1.75 11.29
N CYS A 61 11.88 0.70 10.80
CA CYS A 61 12.27 -0.69 11.01
C CYS A 61 13.60 -1.00 10.30
N PHE A 62 13.70 -0.58 9.04
CA PHE A 62 14.89 -0.80 8.23
C PHE A 62 16.09 -0.05 8.78
N LYS A 63 15.94 1.27 9.01
CA LYS A 63 17.01 2.11 9.59
C LYS A 63 17.54 1.55 10.91
N LYS A 64 16.65 1.12 11.81
CA LYS A 64 17.04 0.47 13.08
C LYS A 64 17.78 -0.84 12.87
N ALA A 65 17.36 -1.68 11.93
CA ALA A 65 18.04 -2.93 11.61
C ALA A 65 19.46 -2.67 11.04
N MET A 66 19.60 -1.68 10.16
CA MET A 66 20.87 -1.29 9.56
C MET A 66 21.86 -0.71 10.58
N SER A 67 21.37 -0.06 11.65
CA SER A 67 22.24 0.44 12.73
C SER A 67 22.76 -0.65 13.68
N THR A 68 22.29 -1.89 13.57
CA THR A 68 22.79 -2.99 14.42
C THR A 68 24.12 -3.56 13.90
N THR A 69 24.87 -4.25 14.76
CA THR A 69 26.05 -5.04 14.35
C THR A 69 25.69 -6.44 13.85
N ASN A 70 24.42 -6.81 13.87
CA ASN A 70 23.95 -8.15 13.50
C ASN A 70 23.73 -8.25 11.98
N GLU A 71 24.72 -8.78 11.27
CA GLU A 71 24.69 -8.94 9.80
C GLU A 71 23.54 -9.84 9.33
N LYS A 72 23.18 -10.89 10.08
CA LYS A 72 22.04 -11.73 9.74
C LYS A 72 20.75 -10.92 9.72
N ARG A 73 20.54 -10.05 10.72
CA ARG A 73 19.36 -9.18 10.80
C ARG A 73 19.30 -8.18 9.64
N LYS A 74 20.45 -7.66 9.20
CA LYS A 74 20.51 -6.78 8.02
C LYS A 74 20.10 -7.51 6.74
N GLN A 75 20.62 -8.72 6.53
CA GLN A 75 20.30 -9.53 5.36
C GLN A 75 18.83 -9.95 5.32
N GLU A 76 18.24 -10.31 6.46
CA GLU A 76 16.80 -10.59 6.57
C GLU A 76 15.96 -9.38 6.14
N MET A 77 16.30 -8.20 6.65
CA MET A 77 15.58 -6.96 6.36
C MET A 77 15.66 -6.56 4.86
N ILE A 78 16.82 -6.75 4.22
CA ILE A 78 16.97 -6.55 2.77
C ILE A 78 16.10 -7.54 1.98
N LYS A 79 16.07 -8.81 2.39
CA LYS A 79 15.24 -9.83 1.73
C LYS A 79 13.75 -9.51 1.83
N GLU A 80 13.27 -9.02 2.98
CA GLU A 80 11.88 -8.61 3.17
C GLU A 80 11.47 -7.52 2.16
N ILE A 81 12.29 -6.48 1.98
CA ILE A 81 12.01 -5.42 1.00
C ILE A 81 12.00 -5.96 -0.42
N LEU A 82 13.02 -6.75 -0.80
CA LEU A 82 13.10 -7.33 -2.14
C LEU A 82 11.90 -8.22 -2.46
N GLN A 83 11.38 -8.94 -1.47
CA GLN A 83 10.17 -9.76 -1.62
C GLN A 83 8.95 -8.88 -1.92
N VAL A 84 8.77 -7.78 -1.20
CA VAL A 84 7.65 -6.84 -1.43
C VAL A 84 7.77 -6.17 -2.80
N THR A 85 8.95 -5.68 -3.18
CA THR A 85 9.16 -5.03 -4.48
C THR A 85 8.87 -5.96 -5.66
N LYS A 86 9.19 -7.26 -5.54
CA LYS A 86 8.84 -8.26 -6.56
C LYS A 86 7.32 -8.43 -6.75
N LEU A 87 6.52 -8.16 -5.73
CA LEU A 87 5.04 -8.20 -5.85
C LEU A 87 4.48 -6.96 -6.53
N SER A 88 5.12 -5.80 -6.36
CA SER A 88 4.68 -4.54 -6.98
C SER A 88 4.92 -4.47 -8.48
N ASN A 89 5.85 -5.27 -9.00
CA ASN A 89 6.24 -5.29 -10.42
C ASN A 89 5.60 -6.45 -11.21
N LYS A 90 4.70 -7.20 -10.57
CA LYS A 90 3.85 -8.19 -11.22
C LYS A 90 2.49 -7.58 -11.49
#